data_AF-X1DA74-F1
#
_entry.id   AF-X1DA74-F1
#
_cell.length_a   1.000
_cell.length_b   1.000
_cell.length_c   1.000
_cell.angle_alpha   90.00
_cell.angle_beta   90.00
_cell.angle_gamma   90.00
#
_symmetry.space_group_name_H-M   'P 1'
#
loop_
_entity.id
_entity.type
_entity.pdbx_description
1 polymer ?
#
loop_
_entity_poly.entity_id
_entity_poly.type
_entity_poly.pdbx_seq_one_letter_code
_entity_poly.pdbx_strand_id
1 'polypeptide(L)'
;IVVYNASGSRLKSAVIDNEEKAIVICSENYYYSTASQNEAFYLSAIFNSPIFSKNIKMIKSSRHIHKRPFSFPIPLYDNENELHRKLAKKSQKYHSVVQDLVHNNPKITSQKVKMFISQKLIKLDNLTKEVVFKI
;
A
#
# COMPACT_ATOMS: atom_id res chain seq x y z
N ILE A 1 2.12 9.01 -7.83
CA ILE A 1 1.27 9.09 -6.60
C ILE A 1 1.04 7.73 -5.94
N VAL A 2 0.63 7.68 -4.65
CA VAL A 2 0.07 6.48 -4.01
C VAL A 2 -1.41 6.71 -3.68
N VAL A 3 -2.28 5.81 -4.15
CA VAL A 3 -3.74 5.89 -3.96
C VAL A 3 -4.19 4.77 -3.04
N TYR A 4 -5.14 5.07 -2.15
CA TYR A 4 -5.72 4.08 -1.25
C TYR A 4 -7.20 4.34 -1.00
N ASN A 5 -7.93 3.28 -0.63
CA ASN A 5 -9.37 3.32 -0.47
C ASN A 5 -9.81 4.09 0.79
N ALA A 6 -10.82 4.96 0.65
CA ALA A 6 -11.43 5.68 1.76
C ALA A 6 -12.29 4.78 2.65
N SER A 7 -12.80 3.68 2.12
CA SER A 7 -13.72 2.77 2.83
C SER A 7 -13.44 1.30 2.52
N GLY A 8 -13.81 0.40 3.44
CA GLY A 8 -13.73 -1.04 3.26
C GLY A 8 -13.31 -1.81 4.50
N SER A 9 -13.23 -3.13 4.36
CA SER A 9 -12.82 -4.05 5.44
C SER A 9 -11.30 -4.07 5.64
N ARG A 10 -10.53 -3.73 4.59
CA ARG A 10 -9.07 -3.71 4.59
C ARG A 10 -8.58 -2.46 3.88
N LEU A 11 -7.45 -1.95 4.33
CA LEU A 11 -6.68 -0.96 3.58
C LEU A 11 -6.04 -1.66 2.38
N LYS A 12 -6.10 -1.00 1.22
CA LYS A 12 -5.51 -1.41 -0.04
C LYS A 12 -4.95 -0.17 -0.68
N SER A 13 -3.75 -0.27 -1.24
CA SER A 13 -3.14 0.83 -1.97
C SER A 13 -2.48 0.38 -3.25
N ALA A 14 -2.31 1.31 -4.18
CA ALA A 14 -1.52 1.11 -5.39
C ALA A 14 -0.73 2.38 -5.68
N VAL A 15 0.49 2.21 -6.19
CA VAL A 15 1.24 3.28 -6.82
C VAL A 15 0.71 3.45 -8.24
N ILE A 16 0.47 4.69 -8.62
CA ILE A 16 0.08 5.04 -9.98
C ILE A 16 1.03 6.12 -10.47
N ASP A 17 1.60 5.88 -11.64
CA ASP A 17 2.39 6.87 -12.36
C ASP A 17 1.45 7.84 -13.07
N ASN A 18 1.70 9.13 -12.85
CA ASN A 18 0.90 10.23 -13.35
C ASN A 18 1.75 11.32 -14.02
N GLU A 19 2.99 10.98 -14.43
CA GLU A 19 3.90 11.90 -15.12
C GLU A 19 3.37 12.28 -16.50
N GLU A 20 2.94 11.30 -17.29
CA GLU A 20 2.49 11.53 -18.67
C GLU A 20 0.99 11.82 -18.79
N LYS A 21 0.20 11.49 -17.76
CA LYS A 21 -1.27 11.51 -17.83
C LYS A 21 -1.88 12.07 -16.55
N ALA A 22 -2.80 13.00 -16.72
CA ALA A 22 -3.65 13.45 -15.64
C ALA A 22 -4.56 12.30 -15.17
N ILE A 23 -4.72 12.16 -13.86
CA ILE A 23 -5.53 11.13 -13.23
C ILE A 23 -6.61 11.79 -12.38
N VAL A 24 -7.84 11.34 -12.54
CA VAL A 24 -8.97 11.76 -11.70
C VAL A 24 -9.20 10.71 -10.62
N ILE A 25 -9.14 11.14 -9.36
CA ILE A 25 -9.36 10.28 -8.19
C ILE A 25 -10.71 10.63 -7.58
N CYS A 26 -11.64 9.68 -7.62
CA CYS A 26 -12.97 9.86 -7.08
C CYS A 26 -12.96 9.96 -5.55
N SER A 27 -13.99 10.58 -4.98
CA SER A 27 -14.14 10.92 -3.55
C SER A 27 -14.03 9.74 -2.58
N GLU A 28 -14.25 8.50 -3.04
CA GLU A 28 -14.08 7.29 -2.23
C GLU A 28 -12.64 6.76 -2.16
N ASN A 29 -11.67 7.54 -2.63
CA ASN A 29 -10.25 7.27 -2.50
C ASN A 29 -9.50 8.50 -2.01
N TYR A 30 -8.36 8.25 -1.39
CA TYR A 30 -7.39 9.28 -1.03
C TYR A 30 -6.08 9.00 -1.76
N TYR A 31 -5.27 10.03 -1.93
CA TYR A 31 -3.93 9.88 -2.45
C TYR A 31 -2.92 10.69 -1.66
N TYR A 32 -1.68 10.25 -1.74
CA TYR A 32 -0.51 10.99 -1.30
C TYR A 32 0.40 11.20 -2.50
N SER A 33 0.85 12.45 -2.68
CA SER A 33 1.73 12.84 -3.77
C SER A 33 3.16 13.00 -3.26
N THR A 34 4.10 12.45 -4.03
CA THR A 34 5.54 12.55 -3.78
C THR A 34 6.26 12.51 -5.11
N ALA A 35 7.40 13.21 -5.19
CA ALA A 35 8.31 13.14 -6.33
C ALA A 35 9.22 11.89 -6.29
N SER A 36 9.24 11.16 -5.18
CA SER A 36 10.05 9.94 -5.04
C SER A 36 9.20 8.70 -5.31
N GLN A 37 9.52 8.01 -6.40
CA GLN A 37 8.91 6.72 -6.71
C GLN A 37 9.14 5.70 -5.57
N ASN A 38 10.32 5.71 -4.96
CA ASN A 38 10.65 4.84 -3.83
C ASN A 38 9.79 5.14 -2.60
N GLU A 39 9.51 6.41 -2.30
CA GLU A 39 8.61 6.79 -1.21
C GLU A 39 7.17 6.32 -1.47
N ALA A 40 6.66 6.48 -2.70
CA ALA A 40 5.33 6.00 -3.06
C ALA A 40 5.21 4.49 -2.86
N PHE A 41 6.21 3.72 -3.29
CA PHE A 41 6.26 2.27 -3.09
C PHE A 41 6.48 1.86 -1.63
N TYR A 42 7.28 2.60 -0.89
CA TYR A 42 7.47 2.43 0.55
C TYR A 42 6.14 2.56 1.31
N LEU A 43 5.40 3.65 1.08
CA LEU A 43 4.05 3.84 1.65
C LEU A 43 3.09 2.75 1.21
N SER A 44 3.13 2.36 -0.07
CA SER A 44 2.26 1.30 -0.58
C SER A 44 2.53 -0.06 0.08
N ALA A 45 3.79 -0.38 0.41
CA ALA A 45 4.11 -1.59 1.17
C ALA A 45 3.52 -1.55 2.58
N ILE A 46 3.67 -0.43 3.30
CA ILE A 46 3.10 -0.26 4.65
C ILE A 46 1.58 -0.41 4.60
N PHE A 47 0.92 0.29 3.68
CA PHE A 47 -0.54 0.29 3.56
C PHE A 47 -1.13 -1.06 3.16
N ASN A 48 -0.40 -1.86 2.37
CA ASN A 48 -0.81 -3.20 1.98
C ASN A 48 -0.40 -4.30 2.97
N SER A 49 0.35 -3.98 4.03
CA SER A 49 0.71 -4.97 5.05
C SER A 49 -0.51 -5.39 5.88
N PRO A 50 -0.71 -6.70 6.12
CA PRO A 50 -1.79 -7.20 6.97
C PRO A 50 -1.82 -6.59 8.38
N ILE A 51 -0.67 -6.40 9.02
CA ILE A 51 -0.60 -5.82 10.37
C ILE A 51 -1.10 -4.38 10.39
N PHE A 52 -0.71 -3.56 9.41
CA PHE A 52 -1.15 -2.17 9.34
C PHE A 52 -2.65 -2.08 9.05
N SER A 53 -3.17 -2.90 8.13
CA SER A 53 -4.61 -2.98 7.89
C SER A 53 -5.39 -3.49 9.12
N LYS A 54 -4.81 -4.36 9.96
CA LYS A 54 -5.41 -4.81 11.23
C LYS A 54 -5.47 -3.66 12.22
N ASN A 55 -4.41 -2.86 12.34
CA ASN A 55 -4.36 -1.73 13.25
C ASN A 55 -5.34 -0.62 12.84
N ILE A 56 -5.43 -0.32 11.54
CA ILE A 56 -6.47 0.56 10.98
C ILE A 56 -7.88 0.06 11.32
N LYS A 57 -8.12 -1.26 11.25
CA LYS A 57 -9.42 -1.84 11.60
C LYS A 57 -9.81 -1.57 13.05
N MET A 58 -8.86 -1.50 13.98
CA MET A 58 -9.15 -1.24 15.40
C MET A 58 -9.61 0.19 15.68
N ILE A 59 -9.18 1.16 14.85
CA ILE A 59 -9.47 2.59 15.06
C ILE A 59 -10.49 3.17 14.06
N LYS A 60 -10.93 2.39 13.07
CA LYS A 60 -11.90 2.85 12.07
C LYS A 60 -13.33 2.65 12.53
N SER A 61 -14.18 3.64 12.28
CA SER A 61 -15.62 3.50 12.50
C SER A 61 -16.25 2.74 11.33
N SER A 62 -16.93 1.63 11.60
CA SER A 62 -17.60 0.80 10.60
C SER A 62 -16.66 0.49 9.40
N ARG A 63 -16.96 1.00 8.20
CA ARG A 63 -16.16 0.80 6.98
C ARG A 63 -15.22 1.97 6.66
N HIS A 64 -15.27 3.08 7.38
CA HIS A 64 -14.64 4.34 7.00
C HIS A 64 -13.16 4.41 7.41
N ILE A 65 -12.25 4.31 6.45
CA ILE A 65 -10.80 4.42 6.65
C ILE A 65 -10.39 5.90 6.65
N HIS A 66 -10.68 6.65 5.59
CA HIS A 66 -10.24 8.05 5.38
C HIS A 66 -8.73 8.25 5.64
N LYS A 67 -8.34 9.35 6.29
CA LYS A 67 -6.95 9.72 6.57
C LYS A 67 -6.29 8.96 7.73
N ARG A 68 -6.97 7.96 8.32
CA ARG A 68 -6.45 7.16 9.45
C ARG A 68 -5.09 6.49 9.21
N PRO A 69 -4.68 6.09 7.98
CA PRO A 69 -3.31 5.63 7.76
C PRO A 69 -2.25 6.61 8.29
N PHE A 70 -2.50 7.92 8.17
CA PHE A 70 -1.58 8.96 8.61
C PHE A 70 -1.72 9.37 10.09
N SER A 71 -2.61 8.73 10.86
CA SER A 71 -2.59 8.89 12.32
C SER A 71 -1.56 7.99 13.00
N PHE A 72 -0.93 7.08 12.24
CA PHE A 72 0.20 6.28 12.70
C PHE A 72 1.52 7.01 12.42
N PRO A 73 2.55 6.80 13.25
CA PRO A 73 3.83 7.49 13.12
C PRO A 73 4.69 6.86 12.01
N ILE A 74 4.23 6.95 10.76
CA ILE A 74 4.98 6.49 9.59
C ILE A 74 6.10 7.50 9.34
N PRO A 75 7.38 7.11 9.45
CA PRO A 75 8.47 8.03 9.12
C PRO A 75 8.47 8.33 7.63
N LEU A 76 8.90 9.54 7.27
CA LEU A 76 9.20 9.89 5.88
C LEU A 76 10.21 8.90 5.31
N TYR A 77 10.11 8.65 4.01
CA TYR A 77 11.05 7.76 3.36
C TYR A 77 12.47 8.31 3.49
N ASP A 78 13.41 7.41 3.76
CA ASP A 78 14.83 7.72 3.90
C ASP A 78 15.59 6.70 3.06
N ASN A 79 16.34 7.19 2.07
CA ASN A 79 17.10 6.33 1.17
C ASN A 79 18.28 5.68 1.88
N GLU A 80 18.80 6.23 2.98
CA GLU A 80 19.91 5.64 3.73
C GLU A 80 19.44 4.51 4.67
N ASN A 81 18.15 4.50 5.00
CA ASN A 81 17.53 3.46 5.80
C ASN A 81 17.28 2.16 4.99
N GLU A 82 17.93 1.07 5.38
CA GLU A 82 17.81 -0.22 4.69
C GLU A 82 16.37 -0.78 4.70
N LEU A 83 15.65 -0.65 5.82
CA LEU A 83 14.29 -1.16 5.94
C LEU A 83 13.34 -0.42 5.00
N HIS A 84 13.51 0.90 4.86
CA HIS A 84 12.74 1.72 3.94
C HIS A 84 12.98 1.27 2.50
N ARG A 85 14.24 1.13 2.07
CA ARG A 85 14.61 0.60 0.74
C ARG A 85 14.03 -0.79 0.51
N LYS A 86 14.07 -1.66 1.52
CA LYS A 86 13.58 -3.05 1.45
C LYS A 86 12.07 -3.12 1.29
N LEU A 87 11.32 -2.28 2.01
CA LEU A 87 9.88 -2.13 1.84
C LEU A 87 9.53 -1.65 0.42
N ALA A 88 10.18 -0.57 -0.05
CA ALA A 88 9.98 -0.02 -1.39
C ALA A 88 10.24 -1.09 -2.47
N LYS A 89 11.40 -1.77 -2.41
CA LYS A 89 11.78 -2.80 -3.39
C LYS A 89 10.82 -3.99 -3.40
N LYS A 90 10.35 -4.45 -2.23
CA LYS A 90 9.33 -5.51 -2.16
C LYS A 90 8.01 -5.07 -2.77
N SER A 91 7.59 -3.83 -2.49
CA SER A 91 6.38 -3.22 -3.04
C SER A 91 6.42 -3.19 -4.56
N GLN A 92 7.50 -2.67 -5.15
CA GLN A 92 7.73 -2.65 -6.60
C GLN A 92 7.63 -4.05 -7.19
N LYS A 93 8.34 -5.02 -6.61
CA LYS A 93 8.30 -6.41 -7.07
C LYS A 93 6.89 -7.01 -7.02
N TYR A 94 6.13 -6.75 -5.95
CA TYR A 94 4.77 -7.28 -5.82
C TYR A 94 3.80 -6.58 -6.75
N HIS A 95 4.01 -5.29 -6.99
CA HIS A 95 3.25 -4.50 -7.95
C HIS A 95 3.39 -5.09 -9.36
N SER A 96 4.62 -5.28 -9.86
CA SER A 96 4.85 -5.90 -11.18
C SER A 96 4.23 -7.29 -11.28
N VAL A 97 4.39 -8.12 -10.24
CA VAL A 97 3.78 -9.46 -10.19
C VAL A 97 2.24 -9.42 -10.30
N VAL A 98 1.57 -8.46 -9.64
CA VAL A 98 0.11 -8.30 -9.75
C VAL A 98 -0.28 -7.72 -11.11
N GLN A 99 0.49 -6.78 -11.62
CA GLN A 99 0.28 -6.18 -12.93
C GLN A 99 0.31 -7.26 -14.03
N ASP A 100 1.35 -8.09 -14.06
CA ASP A 100 1.48 -9.20 -15.00
C ASP A 100 0.34 -10.20 -14.86
N LEU A 101 -0.03 -10.55 -13.61
CA LEU A 101 -1.13 -11.47 -13.34
C LEU A 101 -2.46 -10.96 -13.92
N VAL A 102 -2.79 -9.69 -13.68
CA VAL A 102 -4.05 -9.09 -14.15
C VAL A 102 -4.03 -8.88 -15.66
N HIS A 103 -2.91 -8.45 -16.23
CA HIS A 103 -2.74 -8.27 -17.67
C HIS A 103 -2.93 -9.59 -18.43
N ASN A 104 -2.29 -10.66 -17.96
CA ASN A 104 -2.37 -11.97 -18.60
C ASN A 104 -3.70 -12.72 -18.30
N ASN A 105 -4.49 -12.24 -17.35
CA ASN A 105 -5.75 -12.88 -16.95
C ASN A 105 -6.85 -11.82 -16.78
N PRO A 106 -7.38 -11.24 -17.88
CA PRO A 106 -8.31 -10.10 -17.81
C PRO A 106 -9.62 -10.37 -17.06
N LYS A 107 -10.01 -11.65 -16.90
CA LYS A 107 -11.19 -12.08 -16.14
C LYS A 107 -10.89 -12.46 -14.68
N ILE A 108 -9.65 -12.26 -14.21
CA ILE A 108 -9.29 -12.61 -12.84
C ILE A 108 -10.06 -11.72 -11.85
N THR A 109 -10.66 -12.36 -10.83
CA THR A 109 -11.37 -11.61 -9.80
C THR A 109 -10.39 -11.05 -8.77
N SER A 110 -10.75 -9.92 -8.16
CA SER A 110 -9.96 -9.32 -7.07
C SER A 110 -9.72 -10.28 -5.90
N GLN A 111 -10.66 -11.20 -5.65
CA GLN A 111 -10.50 -12.26 -4.65
C GLN A 111 -9.38 -13.24 -5.02
N LYS A 112 -9.28 -13.67 -6.28
CA LYS A 112 -8.20 -14.55 -6.74
C LYS A 112 -6.84 -13.86 -6.69
N VAL A 113 -6.76 -12.59 -7.13
CA VAL A 113 -5.54 -11.77 -7.00
C VAL A 113 -5.10 -11.68 -5.54
N LYS A 114 -6.03 -11.41 -4.63
CA LYS A 114 -5.77 -11.33 -3.20
C LYS A 114 -5.24 -12.65 -2.64
N MET A 115 -5.86 -13.79 -2.99
CA MET A 115 -5.38 -15.11 -2.57
C MET A 115 -3.94 -15.34 -3.02
N PHE A 116 -3.64 -15.02 -4.28
CA PHE A 116 -2.31 -15.16 -4.86
C PHE A 116 -1.24 -14.31 -4.15
N ILE A 117 -1.53 -13.04 -3.86
CA ILE A 117 -0.54 -12.13 -3.27
C ILE A 117 -0.46 -12.20 -1.74
N SER A 118 -1.45 -12.78 -1.07
CA SER A 118 -1.58 -12.79 0.40
C SER A 118 -0.30 -13.21 1.13
N GLN A 119 0.32 -14.32 0.73
CA GLN A 119 1.55 -14.83 1.33
C GLN A 119 2.75 -13.88 1.16
N LYS A 120 2.77 -13.11 0.06
CA LYS A 120 3.82 -12.11 -0.19
C LYS A 120 3.60 -10.88 0.70
N LEU A 121 2.36 -10.46 0.89
CA LEU A 121 2.00 -9.33 1.75
C LEU A 121 2.30 -9.60 3.23
N ILE A 122 2.09 -10.83 3.72
CA ILE A 122 2.47 -11.21 5.10
C ILE A 122 3.96 -10.97 5.37
N LYS A 123 4.82 -11.14 4.35
CA LYS A 123 6.27 -10.86 4.48
C LYS A 123 6.62 -9.38 4.67
N LEU A 124 5.65 -8.48 4.57
CA LEU A 124 5.81 -7.06 4.88
C LEU A 124 5.56 -6.75 6.36
N ASP A 125 4.93 -7.65 7.12
CA ASP A 125 4.47 -7.36 8.48
C ASP A 125 5.63 -7.02 9.42
N ASN A 126 6.70 -7.82 9.45
CA ASN A 126 7.83 -7.58 10.35
C ASN A 126 8.53 -6.25 10.03
N LEU A 127 8.77 -5.98 8.74
CA LEU A 127 9.36 -4.72 8.29
C LEU A 127 8.46 -3.52 8.65
N THR A 128 7.15 -3.68 8.51
CA THR A 128 6.19 -2.61 8.84
C THR A 128 6.14 -2.36 10.34
N LYS A 129 6.19 -3.41 11.16
CA LYS A 129 6.21 -3.27 12.63
C LYS A 129 7.46 -2.54 13.10
N GLU A 130 8.62 -2.93 12.59
CA GLU A 130 9.89 -2.32 12.95
C GLU A 130 9.93 -0.84 12.57
N VAL A 131 9.48 -0.51 11.35
CA VAL A 131 9.50 0.87 10.84
C VAL A 131 8.45 1.77 11.50
N VAL A 132 7.20 1.30 11.62
CA VAL A 132 6.08 2.16 12.05
C VAL A 132 5.83 2.08 13.55
N PHE A 133 5.97 0.90 14.15
CA PHE A 133 5.60 0.66 15.54
C PHE A 133 6.81 0.48 16.47
N LYS A 134 8.02 0.34 15.90
CA LYS A 134 9.28 0.12 16.63
C LYS A 134 9.23 -1.10 17.57
N ILE A 135 8.56 -2.17 17.12
CA ILE A 135 8.36 -3.45 17.82
C ILE A 135 8.53 -4.64 16.88
#